data_AF-A0A1A9X551-F1
#
_entry.id   AF-A0A1A9X551-F1
#
_cell.length_a   1.000
_cell.length_b   1.000
_cell.length_c   1.000
_cell.angle_alpha   90.00
_cell.angle_beta   90.00
_cell.angle_gamma   90.00
#
_symmetry.space_group_name_H-M   'P 1'
#
loop_
_entity.id
_entity.type
_entity.pdbx_description
1 polymer ?
#
loop_
_entity_poly.entity_id
_entity_poly.type
_entity_poly.pdbx_seq_one_letter_code
_entity_poly.pdbx_strand_id
1 'polypeptide(L)'
;MILLMMLMGIKDLLLLSDSKCAQVKNVIRPRYYSSELGIREKLFIGVMTTQDNINTLATAINRTTAHLVNKIKFFINADNVKTNYKLKNIVGFTDTRENLRPFHVIKYIADNYLDDFDYFLIIRDNVYVDARKLKAMLYHMSITFDLYMGTRTRGNAFGSYGANDNDNNNNNNNNNNNNNNKNNHHHDMASTADVAAMAGDAAYNFLGGVGGVRGDGHIDNGNNDEFRSDRNYCDLNAGILLSSSVIRKMRNNLDWCVRNGITNIHTINIGRCVKYSSNLPGCQETFQFVDV
;
A
#
# COMPACT_ATOMS: atom_id res chain seq x y z
N MET A 1 7.47 3.17 -91.42
CA MET A 1 7.49 3.47 -89.97
C MET A 1 6.61 4.67 -89.61
N ILE A 2 5.43 4.78 -90.25
CA ILE A 2 4.50 5.91 -90.10
C ILE A 2 3.26 5.49 -89.28
N LEU A 3 3.15 4.21 -88.89
CA LEU A 3 1.95 3.66 -88.23
C LEU A 3 2.06 3.50 -86.70
N LEU A 4 3.18 3.88 -86.07
CA LEU A 4 3.35 3.77 -84.61
C LEU A 4 3.39 5.13 -83.87
N MET A 5 3.14 6.24 -84.57
CA MET A 5 3.15 7.60 -84.00
C MET A 5 1.77 8.17 -83.66
N MET A 6 0.68 7.42 -83.84
CA MET A 6 -0.69 7.92 -83.55
C MET A 6 -1.26 7.53 -82.17
N LEU A 7 -0.47 6.89 -81.31
CA LEU A 7 -0.91 6.59 -79.93
C LEU A 7 0.02 7.19 -78.88
N MET A 8 0.48 8.42 -79.14
CA MET A 8 0.68 9.37 -78.03
C MET A 8 -0.70 9.79 -77.52
N GLY A 9 -1.29 8.95 -76.67
CA GLY A 9 -2.34 9.32 -75.75
C GLY A 9 -1.70 10.02 -74.55
N ILE A 10 -1.90 11.33 -74.52
CA ILE A 10 -1.43 12.29 -73.52
C ILE A 10 -1.87 11.90 -72.11
N LYS A 11 -0.86 11.74 -71.25
CA LYS A 11 -0.74 12.21 -69.86
C LYS A 11 0.61 11.64 -69.40
N ASP A 12 1.73 12.19 -69.88
CA ASP A 12 2.31 13.38 -69.27
C ASP A 12 1.95 13.46 -67.79
N LEU A 13 2.80 12.88 -66.93
CA LEU A 13 3.56 13.74 -66.03
C LEU A 13 4.64 12.94 -65.28
N LEU A 14 5.87 13.41 -65.45
CA LEU A 14 6.93 13.47 -64.45
C LEU A 14 7.48 12.14 -63.88
N LEU A 15 8.65 11.70 -64.34
CA LEU A 15 10.00 12.13 -63.93
C LEU A 15 10.55 11.27 -62.78
N LEU A 16 11.65 10.60 -63.14
CA LEU A 16 12.90 10.51 -62.37
C LEU A 16 12.83 9.87 -60.98
N SER A 17 13.43 8.69 -60.87
CA SER A 17 14.80 8.57 -60.34
C SER A 17 15.00 7.15 -59.83
N ASP A 18 15.99 6.47 -60.39
CA ASP A 18 16.68 5.39 -59.70
C ASP A 18 17.03 5.81 -58.27
N SER A 19 16.63 5.02 -57.28
CA SER A 19 17.21 5.05 -55.95
C SER A 19 17.01 3.70 -55.28
N LYS A 20 18.10 2.93 -55.30
CA LYS A 20 18.40 1.77 -54.46
C LYS A 20 17.58 1.76 -53.17
N CYS A 21 16.77 0.72 -52.94
CA CYS A 21 16.27 0.42 -51.61
C CYS A 21 17.48 0.13 -50.70
N ALA A 22 17.88 1.14 -49.93
CA ALA A 22 18.89 1.00 -48.90
C ALA A 22 18.39 -0.05 -47.88
N GLN A 23 19.25 -1.04 -47.62
CA GLN A 23 19.10 -1.99 -46.53
C GLN A 23 18.91 -1.19 -45.24
N VAL A 24 17.73 -1.31 -44.63
CA VAL A 24 17.49 -0.78 -43.28
C VAL A 24 18.42 -1.54 -42.35
N LYS A 25 19.57 -0.94 -42.01
CA LYS A 25 20.39 -1.40 -40.89
C LYS A 25 19.45 -1.54 -39.70
N ASN A 26 19.45 -2.72 -39.07
CA ASN A 26 18.77 -2.95 -37.81
C ASN A 26 19.09 -1.78 -36.89
N VAL A 27 18.12 -0.89 -36.70
CA VAL A 27 18.19 0.15 -35.68
C VAL A 27 18.13 -0.60 -34.37
N ILE A 28 19.30 -0.92 -33.82
CA ILE A 28 19.44 -1.29 -32.42
C ILE A 28 18.97 -0.05 -31.66
N ARG A 29 17.73 -0.12 -31.17
CA ARG A 29 17.24 0.90 -30.24
C ARG A 29 18.10 0.79 -28.98
N PRO A 30 18.80 1.86 -28.57
CA PRO A 30 19.53 1.86 -27.32
C PRO A 30 18.55 1.51 -26.19
N ARG A 31 18.82 0.42 -25.48
CA ARG A 31 17.92 -0.09 -24.42
C ARG A 31 18.13 0.59 -23.07
N TYR A 32 18.82 1.73 -23.00
CA TYR A 32 19.37 2.23 -21.73
C TYR A 32 19.30 3.75 -21.52
N TYR A 33 18.35 4.47 -22.14
CA TYR A 33 18.22 5.90 -21.85
C TYR A 33 17.43 6.20 -20.56
N SER A 34 16.53 5.31 -20.12
CA SER A 34 15.63 5.58 -19.00
C SER A 34 16.27 5.41 -17.61
N SER A 35 17.17 4.44 -17.45
CA SER A 35 17.85 4.17 -16.17
C SER A 35 18.95 5.17 -15.83
N GLU A 36 19.60 5.76 -16.84
CA GLU A 36 20.62 6.81 -16.64
C GLU A 36 20.01 8.21 -16.45
N LEU A 37 18.73 8.39 -16.85
CA LEU A 37 17.96 9.63 -16.64
C LEU A 37 17.12 9.64 -15.35
N GLY A 38 17.07 8.54 -14.60
CA GLY A 38 16.23 8.44 -13.40
C GLY A 38 14.71 8.45 -13.68
N ILE A 39 14.28 7.98 -14.86
CA ILE A 39 12.87 7.94 -15.23
C ILE A 39 12.19 6.78 -14.49
N ARG A 40 11.41 7.12 -13.47
CA ARG A 40 10.58 6.19 -12.72
C ARG A 40 9.23 5.97 -13.39
N GLU A 41 8.73 4.75 -13.27
CA GLU A 41 7.33 4.44 -13.58
C GLU A 41 6.41 5.03 -12.50
N LYS A 42 5.16 5.32 -12.86
CA LYS A 42 4.28 6.05 -11.95
C LYS A 42 3.74 5.22 -10.80
N LEU A 43 3.30 3.99 -11.06
CA LEU A 43 2.51 3.24 -10.09
C LEU A 43 2.87 1.75 -10.03
N PHE A 44 3.22 1.30 -8.83
CA PHE A 44 3.27 -0.10 -8.44
C PHE A 44 2.04 -0.44 -7.59
N ILE A 45 1.39 -1.58 -7.85
CA ILE A 45 0.32 -2.12 -7.00
C ILE A 45 0.76 -3.40 -6.31
N GLY A 46 0.72 -3.41 -4.97
CA GLY A 46 0.89 -4.59 -4.14
C GLY A 46 -0.43 -5.07 -3.56
N VAL A 47 -0.84 -6.29 -3.91
CA VAL A 47 -2.09 -6.89 -3.44
C VAL A 47 -1.79 -7.94 -2.37
N MET A 48 -2.25 -7.74 -1.15
CA MET A 48 -2.19 -8.74 -0.09
C MET A 48 -3.37 -9.70 -0.22
N THR A 49 -3.11 -10.99 -0.45
CA THR A 49 -4.15 -12.01 -0.68
C THR A 49 -3.81 -13.33 0.00
N THR A 50 -4.79 -14.16 0.31
CA THR A 50 -4.54 -15.51 0.84
C THR A 50 -4.34 -16.51 -0.28
N GLN A 51 -3.78 -17.68 0.05
CA GLN A 51 -3.63 -18.79 -0.90
C GLN A 51 -4.96 -19.18 -1.57
N ASP A 52 -6.05 -19.21 -0.81
CA ASP A 52 -7.38 -19.60 -1.30
C ASP A 52 -7.98 -18.59 -2.28
N ASN A 53 -7.61 -17.31 -2.15
CA ASN A 53 -8.13 -16.22 -2.97
C ASN A 53 -7.37 -16.01 -4.29
N ILE A 54 -6.29 -16.75 -4.54
CA ILE A 54 -5.44 -16.57 -5.73
C ILE A 54 -6.22 -16.79 -7.02
N ASN A 55 -6.99 -17.89 -7.09
CA ASN A 55 -7.73 -18.25 -8.30
C ASN A 55 -9.06 -17.50 -8.45
N THR A 56 -9.47 -16.75 -7.43
CA THR A 56 -10.74 -16.00 -7.39
C THR A 56 -10.46 -14.48 -7.43
N LEU A 57 -10.34 -13.84 -6.27
CA LEU A 57 -10.22 -12.39 -6.11
C LEU A 57 -8.93 -11.84 -6.74
N ALA A 58 -7.79 -12.47 -6.47
CA ALA A 58 -6.52 -12.01 -7.04
C ALA A 58 -6.52 -12.13 -8.58
N THR A 59 -7.12 -13.20 -9.11
CA THR A 59 -7.27 -13.37 -10.57
C THR A 59 -8.20 -12.32 -11.17
N ALA A 60 -9.28 -11.96 -10.47
CA ALA A 60 -10.18 -10.89 -10.89
C ALA A 60 -9.43 -9.54 -10.97
N ILE A 61 -8.74 -9.15 -9.89
CA ILE A 61 -7.91 -7.92 -9.85
C ILE A 61 -6.85 -7.93 -10.96
N ASN A 62 -6.17 -9.05 -11.18
CA ASN A 62 -5.16 -9.14 -12.23
C ASN A 62 -5.76 -8.90 -13.62
N ARG A 63 -6.94 -9.45 -13.90
CA ARG A 63 -7.60 -9.27 -15.21
C ARG A 63 -8.05 -7.82 -15.42
N THR A 64 -8.57 -7.15 -14.39
CA THR A 64 -9.12 -5.80 -14.50
C THR A 64 -8.06 -4.70 -14.42
N THR A 65 -7.00 -4.90 -13.65
CA THR A 65 -6.06 -3.82 -13.28
C THR A 65 -4.70 -3.94 -13.94
N ALA A 66 -4.19 -5.17 -14.16
CA ALA A 66 -2.79 -5.38 -14.56
C ALA A 66 -2.42 -4.75 -15.91
N HIS A 67 -3.39 -4.59 -16.81
CA HIS A 67 -3.17 -4.00 -18.13
C HIS A 67 -3.25 -2.46 -18.14
N LEU A 68 -3.69 -1.85 -17.03
CA LEU A 68 -3.87 -0.39 -16.92
C LEU A 68 -2.73 0.27 -16.12
N VAL A 69 -2.01 -0.52 -15.32
CA VAL A 69 -0.94 -0.05 -14.43
C VAL A 69 0.42 -0.58 -14.87
N ASN A 70 1.49 0.06 -14.43
CA ASN A 70 2.85 -0.32 -14.81
C ASN A 70 3.26 -1.68 -14.23
N LYS A 71 2.94 -1.93 -12.96
CA LYS A 71 3.29 -3.17 -12.28
C LYS A 71 2.27 -3.56 -11.22
N ILE A 72 2.04 -4.88 -11.11
CA ILE A 72 1.24 -5.47 -10.04
C ILE A 72 1.90 -6.74 -9.52
N LYS A 73 1.88 -6.93 -8.20
CA LYS A 73 2.34 -8.14 -7.51
C LYS A 73 1.31 -8.60 -6.47
N PHE A 74 1.22 -9.91 -6.30
CA PHE A 74 0.32 -10.56 -5.34
C PHE A 74 1.15 -11.20 -4.24
N PHE A 75 0.88 -10.82 -3.00
CA PHE A 75 1.64 -11.22 -1.82
C PHE A 75 0.84 -12.19 -0.95
N ILE A 76 1.39 -13.40 -0.80
CA ILE A 76 0.75 -14.50 -0.08
C ILE A 76 1.69 -15.04 1.00
N ASN A 77 1.12 -15.63 2.04
CA ASN A 77 1.87 -16.54 2.88
C ASN A 77 1.87 -17.91 2.17
N ALA A 78 3.05 -18.41 1.87
CA ALA A 78 3.23 -19.65 1.15
C ALA A 78 3.59 -20.75 2.15
N ASP A 79 2.56 -21.44 2.63
CA ASP A 79 2.74 -22.58 3.54
C ASP A 79 3.33 -23.79 2.80
N ASN A 80 3.04 -23.92 1.49
CA ASN A 80 3.51 -25.02 0.65
C ASN A 80 3.81 -24.60 -0.80
N VAL A 81 4.98 -25.00 -1.30
CA VAL A 81 5.57 -24.64 -2.62
C VAL A 81 4.82 -25.26 -3.82
N LYS A 82 3.85 -26.16 -3.61
CA LYS A 82 3.23 -26.98 -4.67
C LYS A 82 1.83 -26.53 -5.04
N THR A 83 1.70 -25.35 -5.59
CA THR A 83 0.40 -24.85 -6.05
C THR A 83 0.53 -24.27 -7.44
N ASN A 84 -0.13 -24.93 -8.40
CA ASN A 84 -0.14 -24.55 -9.81
C ASN A 84 -1.06 -23.33 -10.00
N TYR A 85 -0.57 -22.16 -9.61
CA TYR A 85 -1.30 -20.92 -9.80
C TYR A 85 -1.15 -20.44 -11.25
N LYS A 86 -2.26 -19.99 -11.84
CA LYS A 86 -2.25 -19.38 -13.18
C LYS A 86 -1.56 -18.01 -13.20
N LEU A 87 -1.48 -17.34 -12.05
CA LEU A 87 -0.85 -16.03 -11.90
C LEU A 87 0.67 -16.18 -11.72
N LYS A 88 1.44 -15.51 -12.58
CA LYS A 88 2.91 -15.51 -12.55
C LYS A 88 3.51 -14.42 -11.65
N ASN A 89 2.69 -13.49 -11.16
CA ASN A 89 3.13 -12.31 -10.40
C ASN A 89 2.98 -12.49 -8.88
N ILE A 90 3.12 -13.73 -8.40
CA ILE A 90 2.97 -14.08 -6.99
C ILE A 90 4.32 -14.01 -6.28
N VAL A 91 4.30 -13.51 -5.05
CA VAL A 91 5.41 -13.50 -4.10
C VAL A 91 4.91 -14.18 -2.84
N GLY A 92 5.55 -15.28 -2.48
CA GLY A 92 5.23 -16.07 -1.28
C GLY A 92 6.20 -15.78 -0.15
N PHE A 93 5.68 -15.54 1.05
CA PHE A 93 6.45 -15.45 2.28
C PHE A 93 6.32 -16.76 3.07
N THR A 94 7.43 -17.30 3.56
CA THR A 94 7.44 -18.52 4.38
C THR A 94 7.11 -18.25 5.85
N ASP A 95 7.15 -16.98 6.27
CA ASP A 95 6.77 -16.55 7.62
C ASP A 95 5.25 -16.35 7.69
N THR A 96 4.59 -17.14 8.54
CA THR A 96 3.12 -17.19 8.65
C THR A 96 2.56 -16.20 9.67
N ARG A 97 3.41 -15.43 10.37
CA ARG A 97 2.98 -14.44 11.36
C ARG A 97 2.27 -13.26 10.69
N GLU A 98 0.96 -13.17 10.87
CA GLU A 98 0.12 -12.13 10.24
C GLU A 98 0.52 -10.71 10.64
N ASN A 99 0.93 -10.47 11.88
CA ASN A 99 1.39 -9.16 12.32
C ASN A 99 2.62 -8.64 11.55
N LEU A 100 3.49 -9.56 11.09
CA LEU A 100 4.72 -9.24 10.36
C LEU A 100 4.55 -9.17 8.84
N ARG A 101 3.52 -9.82 8.33
CA ARG A 101 3.18 -9.86 6.91
C ARG A 101 3.26 -8.51 6.18
N PRO A 102 2.69 -7.39 6.67
CA PRO A 102 2.82 -6.10 5.99
C PRO A 102 4.27 -5.63 5.86
N PHE A 103 5.15 -5.96 6.82
CA PHE A 103 6.56 -5.58 6.76
C PHE A 103 7.36 -6.43 5.77
N HIS A 104 7.00 -7.71 5.60
CA HIS A 104 7.56 -8.54 4.53
C HIS A 104 7.21 -7.96 3.15
N VAL A 105 5.98 -7.48 2.98
CA VAL A 105 5.54 -6.77 1.76
C VAL A 105 6.35 -5.49 1.55
N ILE A 106 6.44 -4.62 2.55
CA ILE A 106 7.19 -3.35 2.46
C ILE A 106 8.66 -3.60 2.15
N LYS A 107 9.30 -4.56 2.84
CA LYS A 107 10.69 -4.95 2.59
C LYS A 107 10.89 -5.41 1.15
N TYR A 108 10.04 -6.32 0.67
CA TYR A 108 10.14 -6.82 -0.69
C TYR A 108 9.99 -5.70 -1.73
N ILE A 109 8.99 -4.82 -1.57
CA ILE A 109 8.79 -3.66 -2.45
C ILE A 109 10.03 -2.76 -2.41
N ALA A 110 10.54 -2.48 -1.21
CA ALA A 110 11.65 -1.57 -1.03
C ALA A 110 12.98 -2.12 -1.60
N ASP A 111 13.18 -3.43 -1.54
CA ASP A 111 14.39 -4.10 -2.04
C ASP A 111 14.36 -4.25 -3.58
N ASN A 112 13.18 -4.38 -4.19
CA ASN A 112 13.06 -4.74 -5.62
C ASN A 112 12.56 -3.62 -6.54
N TYR A 113 11.84 -2.62 -6.01
CA TYR A 113 11.07 -1.68 -6.83
C TYR A 113 11.15 -0.22 -6.37
N LEU A 114 11.83 0.05 -5.24
CA LEU A 114 11.87 1.39 -4.64
C LEU A 114 12.39 2.48 -5.59
N ASP A 115 13.40 2.14 -6.38
CA ASP A 115 14.06 3.10 -7.27
C ASP A 115 13.41 3.16 -8.66
N ASP A 116 12.50 2.22 -8.96
CA ASP A 116 11.82 2.10 -10.25
C ASP A 116 10.47 2.82 -10.30
N PHE A 117 9.81 3.04 -9.15
CA PHE A 117 8.44 3.58 -9.09
C PHE A 117 8.32 4.81 -8.19
N ASP A 118 7.43 5.72 -8.58
CA ASP A 118 7.11 6.93 -7.81
C ASP A 118 6.13 6.67 -6.67
N TYR A 119 5.08 5.88 -6.94
CA TYR A 119 3.99 5.60 -6.01
C TYR A 119 3.71 4.11 -5.88
N PHE A 120 3.34 3.71 -4.67
CA PHE A 120 3.06 2.33 -4.28
C PHE A 120 1.67 2.27 -3.66
N LEU A 121 0.73 1.63 -4.34
CA LEU A 121 -0.59 1.34 -3.80
C LEU A 121 -0.56 -0.06 -3.17
N ILE A 122 -0.83 -0.14 -1.88
CA ILE A 122 -0.97 -1.40 -1.14
C ILE A 122 -2.43 -1.60 -0.80
N ILE A 123 -3.00 -2.74 -1.21
CA ILE A 123 -4.42 -3.07 -1.05
C ILE A 123 -4.61 -4.50 -0.58
N ARG A 124 -5.79 -4.78 -0.02
CA ARG A 124 -6.31 -6.14 0.17
C ARG A 124 -6.94 -6.66 -1.13
N ASP A 125 -7.11 -7.97 -1.22
CA ASP A 125 -7.72 -8.68 -2.34
C ASP A 125 -9.24 -8.48 -2.50
N ASN A 126 -9.91 -7.94 -1.49
CA ASN A 126 -11.33 -7.57 -1.54
C ASN A 126 -11.57 -6.12 -1.97
N VAL A 127 -10.53 -5.40 -2.41
CA VAL A 127 -10.62 -3.98 -2.81
C VAL A 127 -10.79 -3.86 -4.32
N TYR A 128 -11.74 -3.03 -4.75
CA TYR A 128 -11.89 -2.63 -6.14
C TYR A 128 -11.04 -1.38 -6.43
N VAL A 129 -10.30 -1.40 -7.54
CA VAL A 129 -9.47 -0.27 -7.98
C VAL A 129 -9.90 0.18 -9.36
N ASP A 130 -10.40 1.41 -9.48
CA ASP A 130 -10.52 2.07 -10.78
C ASP A 130 -9.13 2.59 -11.21
N ALA A 131 -8.40 1.75 -11.93
CA ALA A 131 -7.05 2.06 -12.37
C ALA A 131 -6.97 3.26 -13.33
N ARG A 132 -8.05 3.56 -14.08
CA ARG A 132 -8.07 4.72 -14.99
C ARG A 132 -8.14 6.01 -14.19
N LYS A 133 -9.07 6.09 -13.23
CA LYS A 133 -9.19 7.23 -12.32
C LYS A 133 -7.89 7.42 -11.52
N LEU A 134 -7.35 6.34 -10.95
CA LEU A 134 -6.10 6.37 -10.19
C LEU A 134 -4.91 6.87 -11.02
N LYS A 135 -4.77 6.41 -12.27
CA LYS A 135 -3.66 6.85 -13.14
C LYS A 135 -3.79 8.32 -13.52
N ALA A 136 -5.00 8.77 -13.85
CA ALA A 136 -5.26 10.18 -14.16
C ALA A 136 -4.91 11.07 -12.95
N MET A 137 -5.32 10.63 -11.76
CA MET A 137 -5.02 11.29 -10.50
C MET A 137 -3.51 11.44 -10.24
N LEU A 138 -2.76 10.33 -10.31
CA LEU A 138 -1.32 10.33 -10.06
C LEU A 138 -0.51 11.10 -11.11
N TYR A 139 -1.05 11.28 -12.32
CA TYR A 139 -0.38 12.04 -13.38
C TYR A 139 -0.24 13.53 -13.03
N HIS A 140 -1.17 14.08 -12.26
CA HIS A 140 -1.18 15.49 -11.86
C HIS A 140 -0.43 15.77 -10.56
N MET A 141 0.03 14.74 -9.86
CA MET A 141 0.72 14.87 -8.58
C MET A 141 2.23 15.00 -8.74
N SER A 142 2.84 15.89 -7.95
CA SER A 142 4.31 15.96 -7.84
C SER A 142 4.84 15.05 -6.72
N ILE A 143 5.99 14.41 -6.97
CA ILE A 143 6.61 13.40 -6.08
C ILE A 143 7.41 14.04 -4.95
N THR A 144 7.51 15.37 -4.91
CA THR A 144 8.42 16.12 -4.02
C THR A 144 8.12 15.94 -2.53
N PHE A 145 6.98 15.38 -2.17
CA PHE A 145 6.51 15.29 -0.79
C PHE A 145 6.27 13.85 -0.35
N ASP A 146 6.46 13.62 0.94
CA ASP A 146 6.05 12.39 1.60
C ASP A 146 4.53 12.27 1.55
N LEU A 147 4.07 11.25 0.84
CA LEU A 147 2.65 10.91 0.68
C LEU A 147 2.33 9.63 1.44
N TYR A 148 1.35 9.72 2.34
CA TYR A 148 0.65 8.61 2.98
C TYR A 148 -0.85 8.89 2.91
N MET A 149 -1.46 8.39 1.84
CA MET A 149 -2.81 8.78 1.42
C MET A 149 -3.75 7.58 1.38
N GLY A 150 -5.02 7.81 1.72
CA GLY A 150 -6.06 6.79 1.75
C GLY A 150 -7.29 7.28 2.52
N THR A 151 -8.27 6.41 2.72
CA THR A 151 -9.40 6.72 3.60
C THR A 151 -8.97 6.63 5.06
N ARG A 152 -9.28 7.64 5.87
CA ARG A 152 -8.93 7.62 7.28
C ARG A 152 -9.77 6.60 8.04
N THR A 153 -9.13 5.87 8.94
CA THR A 153 -9.82 5.03 9.92
C THR A 153 -10.62 5.90 10.88
N ARG A 154 -11.96 5.88 10.78
CA ARG A 154 -12.81 6.58 11.75
C ARG A 154 -12.71 5.89 13.10
N GLY A 155 -12.69 6.65 14.19
CA GLY A 155 -12.43 6.17 15.56
C GLY A 155 -13.33 5.02 16.05
N ASN A 156 -14.43 4.74 15.35
CA ASN A 156 -15.36 3.65 15.66
C ASN A 156 -15.02 2.34 14.93
N ALA A 157 -14.19 2.37 13.88
CA ALA A 157 -13.77 1.17 13.13
C ALA A 157 -12.78 0.28 13.92
N PHE A 158 -12.20 0.81 15.01
CA PHE A 158 -11.33 0.07 15.93
C PHE A 158 -11.99 -0.34 17.25
N GLY A 159 -13.25 0.06 17.48
CA GLY A 159 -13.99 -0.31 18.71
C GLY A 159 -14.21 -1.83 18.86
N SER A 160 -14.00 -2.60 17.81
CA SER A 160 -14.16 -4.06 17.85
C SER A 160 -12.86 -4.85 18.08
N TYR A 161 -11.70 -4.20 18.12
CA TYR A 161 -10.39 -4.88 18.19
C TYR A 161 -9.65 -4.70 19.53
N GLY A 162 -10.22 -3.93 20.47
CA GLY A 162 -9.59 -3.65 21.76
C GLY A 162 -10.56 -3.32 22.89
N ALA A 163 -11.85 -3.66 22.77
CA ALA A 163 -12.78 -3.61 23.89
C ALA A 163 -12.69 -4.93 24.67
N ASN A 164 -11.76 -5.01 25.62
CA ASN A 164 -12.09 -5.73 26.85
C ASN A 164 -13.09 -4.82 27.58
N ASP A 165 -14.38 -5.04 27.32
CA ASP A 165 -15.46 -4.46 28.12
C ASP A 165 -15.38 -5.04 29.53
N ASN A 166 -14.57 -4.40 30.37
CA ASN A 166 -14.80 -4.33 31.80
C ASN A 166 -15.46 -2.99 32.14
N ASP A 167 -16.40 -2.54 31.32
CA ASP A 167 -17.39 -1.57 31.76
C ASP A 167 -18.50 -2.31 32.50
N ASN A 168 -18.19 -2.65 33.75
CA ASN A 168 -19.21 -2.82 34.79
C ASN A 168 -19.86 -1.45 35.05
N ASN A 169 -20.63 -0.97 34.08
CA ASN A 169 -21.53 0.14 34.32
C ASN A 169 -22.83 -0.44 34.87
N ASN A 170 -22.86 -0.53 36.20
CA ASN A 170 -24.03 -0.84 37.01
C ASN A 170 -25.09 0.25 36.80
N ASN A 171 -25.85 0.15 35.71
CA ASN A 171 -27.15 0.80 35.62
C ASN A 171 -28.21 -0.23 36.00
N ASN A 172 -28.50 -0.25 37.30
CA ASN A 172 -29.72 -0.83 37.85
C ASN A 172 -30.93 -0.27 37.11
N ASN A 173 -31.68 -1.14 36.43
CA ASN A 173 -33.14 -1.09 36.40
C ASN A 173 -33.72 -2.42 35.85
N ASN A 174 -34.21 -3.25 36.79
CA ASN A 174 -35.36 -4.15 36.74
C ASN A 174 -35.67 -4.94 35.44
N ASN A 175 -35.49 -6.26 35.48
CA ASN A 175 -36.57 -7.20 35.87
C ASN A 175 -36.17 -8.68 35.74
N ASN A 176 -36.57 -9.44 36.76
CA ASN A 176 -36.57 -10.89 36.96
C ASN A 176 -36.55 -11.79 35.71
N ASN A 177 -35.68 -12.82 35.69
CA ASN A 177 -36.11 -14.18 36.03
C ASN A 177 -34.94 -15.18 36.09
N ASN A 178 -35.06 -16.08 37.07
CA ASN A 178 -34.19 -17.22 37.38
C ASN A 178 -33.89 -18.12 36.16
N ASN A 179 -32.66 -18.65 36.08
CA ASN A 179 -32.44 -20.08 36.30
C ASN A 179 -30.95 -20.46 36.37
N ASN A 180 -30.68 -21.35 37.32
CA ASN A 180 -29.40 -21.97 37.63
C ASN A 180 -28.84 -22.76 36.44
N ASN A 181 -27.53 -22.66 36.18
CA ASN A 181 -26.70 -23.87 36.07
C ASN A 181 -25.22 -23.58 36.35
N LYS A 182 -24.69 -24.28 37.35
CA LYS A 182 -23.26 -24.41 37.61
C LYS A 182 -22.67 -25.29 36.51
N ASN A 183 -21.47 -24.96 36.03
CA ASN A 183 -20.41 -25.93 35.77
C ASN A 183 -19.08 -25.19 35.57
N ASN A 184 -18.20 -25.36 36.56
CA ASN A 184 -16.81 -24.93 36.57
C ASN A 184 -16.03 -25.67 35.49
N HIS A 185 -15.17 -25.00 34.72
CA HIS A 185 -13.94 -25.59 34.18
C HIS A 185 -12.81 -24.54 34.23
N HIS A 186 -11.72 -24.99 34.84
CA HIS A 186 -10.48 -24.31 35.20
C HIS A 186 -9.61 -24.14 33.94
N HIS A 187 -9.12 -22.94 33.64
CA HIS A 187 -7.95 -22.77 32.79
C HIS A 187 -7.05 -21.68 33.38
N ASP A 188 -5.85 -22.14 33.73
CA ASP A 188 -4.81 -21.42 34.43
C ASP A 188 -4.29 -20.23 33.62
N MET A 189 -4.26 -19.07 34.27
CA MET A 189 -3.57 -17.88 33.77
C MET A 189 -2.06 -18.06 33.98
N ALA A 190 -1.31 -18.17 32.88
CA ALA A 190 0.14 -18.04 32.94
C ALA A 190 0.49 -16.57 33.23
N SER A 191 1.10 -16.39 34.39
CA SER A 191 1.60 -15.17 35.00
C SER A 191 2.49 -14.36 34.05
N THR A 192 2.20 -13.06 33.99
CA THR A 192 3.09 -12.01 33.52
C THR A 192 4.20 -11.77 34.54
N ALA A 193 5.41 -12.21 34.26
CA ALA A 193 6.64 -11.68 34.83
C ALA A 193 7.79 -12.10 33.94
N ASP A 194 8.37 -11.14 33.22
CA ASP A 194 9.81 -11.01 33.00
C ASP A 194 10.04 -9.71 32.22
N VAL A 195 10.27 -8.65 33.00
CA VAL A 195 10.73 -7.35 32.53
C VAL A 195 12.23 -7.25 32.75
N ALA A 196 12.87 -6.58 31.80
CA ALA A 196 14.20 -5.94 31.85
C ALA A 196 15.41 -6.77 31.36
N ALA A 197 15.92 -6.38 30.19
CA ALA A 197 17.34 -6.07 30.04
C ALA A 197 17.59 -5.17 28.80
N MET A 198 18.24 -4.03 29.05
CA MET A 198 19.11 -3.28 28.13
C MET A 198 18.49 -2.46 26.99
N ALA A 199 18.22 -1.18 27.28
CA ALA A 199 18.54 -0.09 26.36
C ALA A 199 18.94 1.14 27.18
N GLY A 200 20.23 1.49 27.12
CA GLY A 200 20.76 2.73 27.67
C GLY A 200 20.31 3.94 26.84
N ASP A 201 20.17 5.04 27.56
CA ASP A 201 19.99 6.43 27.17
C ASP A 201 20.07 6.80 25.68
N ALA A 202 18.99 7.42 25.20
CA ALA A 202 19.09 8.67 24.46
C ALA A 202 17.79 9.47 24.68
N ALA A 203 17.81 10.31 25.72
CA ALA A 203 16.87 11.41 25.85
C ALA A 203 17.16 12.45 24.76
N TYR A 204 16.14 12.86 24.00
CA TYR A 204 16.14 14.16 23.35
C TYR A 204 14.81 14.87 23.59
N ASN A 205 14.91 15.93 24.39
CA ASN A 205 13.93 17.01 24.48
C ASN A 205 13.85 17.75 23.14
N PHE A 206 12.64 18.00 22.64
CA PHE A 206 12.40 19.12 21.74
C PHE A 206 11.12 19.85 22.15
N LEU A 207 11.31 20.97 22.86
CA LEU A 207 10.29 21.98 23.16
C LEU A 207 10.36 23.09 22.12
N GLY A 208 9.19 23.58 21.68
CA GLY A 208 9.04 24.89 21.01
C GLY A 208 7.83 24.97 20.09
N GLY A 209 6.85 25.83 20.45
CA GLY A 209 5.56 26.05 19.76
C GLY A 209 5.65 26.73 18.37
N VAL A 210 4.60 27.23 17.71
CA VAL A 210 3.27 27.75 18.07
C VAL A 210 2.43 27.74 16.76
N GLY A 211 1.10 27.63 16.82
CA GLY A 211 0.23 28.07 15.71
C GLY A 211 -1.06 27.25 15.57
N GLY A 212 -2.19 27.80 16.04
CA GLY A 212 -3.44 27.08 16.25
C GLY A 212 -4.31 26.82 15.02
N VAL A 213 -5.19 25.83 15.16
CA VAL A 213 -6.46 25.70 14.43
C VAL A 213 -7.51 25.25 15.45
N ARG A 214 -8.61 26.00 15.51
CA ARG A 214 -9.76 25.74 16.39
C ARG A 214 -10.51 24.50 15.91
N GLY A 215 -10.70 23.53 16.80
CA GLY A 215 -11.67 22.46 16.67
C GLY A 215 -12.20 22.12 18.05
N ASP A 216 -13.52 22.13 18.21
CA ASP A 216 -14.22 21.89 19.48
C ASP A 216 -13.77 20.56 20.10
N GLY A 217 -13.10 20.65 21.25
CA GLY A 217 -12.51 19.51 21.95
C GLY A 217 -13.05 19.39 23.37
N HIS A 218 -13.79 18.31 23.61
CA HIS A 218 -14.16 17.82 24.94
C HIS A 218 -12.88 17.48 25.73
N ILE A 219 -12.78 17.97 26.97
CA ILE A 219 -11.63 17.73 27.86
C ILE A 219 -11.88 16.41 28.61
N ASP A 220 -11.21 15.34 28.18
CA ASP A 220 -11.11 14.11 28.97
C ASP A 220 -9.74 14.09 29.66
N ASN A 221 -9.75 14.21 30.99
CA ASN A 221 -8.59 14.03 31.85
C ASN A 221 -8.23 12.54 31.97
N GLY A 222 -6.96 12.20 31.72
CA GLY A 222 -6.35 10.96 32.19
C GLY A 222 -5.70 10.10 31.10
N ASN A 223 -4.37 10.13 31.04
CA ASN A 223 -3.42 9.05 30.71
C ASN A 223 -3.77 8.11 29.54
N ASN A 224 -4.23 8.64 28.39
CA ASN A 224 -4.62 7.86 27.20
C ASN A 224 -4.03 8.39 25.88
N ASP A 225 -2.87 9.04 25.94
CA ASP A 225 -2.33 9.78 24.81
C ASP A 225 -1.73 8.90 23.70
N GLU A 226 -1.29 7.67 24.03
CA GLU A 226 -0.71 6.75 23.06
C GLU A 226 -1.78 6.07 22.18
N PHE A 227 -2.92 5.70 22.76
CA PHE A 227 -4.04 5.09 22.02
C PHE A 227 -4.84 6.09 21.17
N ARG A 228 -4.92 7.37 21.58
CA ARG A 228 -5.54 8.44 20.78
C ARG A 228 -4.73 8.75 19.50
N SER A 229 -3.43 8.52 19.53
CA SER A 229 -2.49 8.74 18.42
C SER A 229 -2.70 7.79 17.23
N ASP A 230 -3.35 6.63 17.45
CA ASP A 230 -3.58 5.57 16.46
C ASP A 230 -4.88 5.73 15.66
N ARG A 231 -5.64 6.82 15.88
CA ARG A 231 -6.91 7.11 15.18
C ARG A 231 -6.73 7.86 13.85
N ASN A 232 -5.50 8.03 13.39
CA ASN A 232 -5.18 8.78 12.17
C ASN A 232 -4.37 7.96 11.16
N TYR A 233 -4.74 6.70 10.95
CA TYR A 233 -4.10 5.86 9.94
C TYR A 233 -5.00 5.66 8.73
N CYS A 234 -4.39 5.35 7.59
CA CYS A 234 -5.11 5.04 6.37
C CYS A 234 -5.57 3.59 6.44
N ASP A 235 -6.84 3.35 6.16
CA ASP A 235 -7.42 2.01 6.20
C ASP A 235 -6.91 1.17 5.02
N LEU A 236 -6.20 0.08 5.31
CA LEU A 236 -5.74 -0.86 4.30
C LEU A 236 -6.89 -1.51 3.51
N ASN A 237 -8.09 -1.61 4.10
CA ASN A 237 -9.27 -2.12 3.41
C ASN A 237 -9.85 -1.14 2.37
N ALA A 238 -9.49 0.15 2.44
CA ALA A 238 -9.77 1.13 1.40
C ALA A 238 -8.60 1.29 0.41
N GLY A 239 -7.41 0.83 0.80
CA GLY A 239 -6.17 0.97 0.04
C GLY A 239 -5.33 2.13 0.54
N ILE A 240 -4.02 1.91 0.57
CA ILE A 240 -3.03 2.87 1.05
C ILE A 240 -2.08 3.22 -0.08
N LEU A 241 -1.98 4.49 -0.40
CA LEU A 241 -1.05 5.04 -1.38
C LEU A 241 0.17 5.65 -0.67
N LEU A 242 1.36 5.16 -1.00
CA LEU A 242 2.62 5.58 -0.42
C LEU A 242 3.55 6.14 -1.51
N SER A 243 4.21 7.25 -1.23
CA SER A 243 5.31 7.74 -2.06
C SER A 243 6.58 6.89 -1.90
N SER A 244 7.44 6.91 -2.92
CA SER A 244 8.78 6.30 -2.87
C SER A 244 9.63 6.80 -1.70
N SER A 245 9.52 8.07 -1.30
CA SER A 245 10.22 8.60 -0.13
C SER A 245 9.75 7.97 1.18
N VAL A 246 8.44 7.75 1.35
CA VAL A 246 7.89 7.09 2.54
C VAL A 246 8.31 5.62 2.62
N ILE A 247 8.24 4.87 1.51
CA ILE A 247 8.72 3.47 1.48
C ILE A 247 10.22 3.41 1.83
N ARG A 248 11.04 4.34 1.32
CA ARG A 248 12.47 4.42 1.64
C ARG A 248 12.71 4.64 3.14
N LYS A 249 11.97 5.55 3.75
CA LYS A 249 12.05 5.84 5.19
C LYS A 249 11.60 4.64 6.02
N MET A 250 10.51 3.97 5.63
CA MET A 250 10.05 2.74 6.28
C MET A 250 11.09 1.62 6.21
N ARG A 251 11.70 1.40 5.04
CA ARG A 251 12.79 0.42 4.86
C ARG A 251 13.96 0.71 5.80
N ASN A 252 14.37 1.97 5.90
CA ASN A 252 15.49 2.37 6.76
C ASN A 252 15.19 2.19 8.27
N ASN A 253 13.91 2.10 8.66
CA ASN A 253 13.47 1.91 10.04
C ASN A 253 12.75 0.57 10.25
N LEU A 254 12.97 -0.41 9.35
CA LEU A 254 12.20 -1.65 9.33
C LEU A 254 12.35 -2.45 10.64
N ASP A 255 13.52 -2.40 11.27
CA ASP A 255 13.78 -3.05 12.55
C ASP A 255 12.89 -2.51 13.68
N TRP A 256 12.59 -1.20 13.67
CA TRP A 256 11.64 -0.61 14.62
C TRP A 256 10.22 -1.04 14.26
N CYS A 257 9.86 -1.01 12.98
CA CYS A 257 8.52 -1.37 12.51
C CYS A 257 8.15 -2.81 12.87
N VAL A 258 9.06 -3.76 12.64
CA VAL A 258 8.88 -5.18 12.98
C VAL A 258 8.71 -5.37 14.50
N ARG A 259 9.51 -4.67 15.32
CA ARG A 259 9.43 -4.76 16.79
C ARG A 259 8.15 -4.15 17.37
N ASN A 260 7.59 -3.13 16.71
CA ASN A 260 6.41 -2.41 17.21
C ASN A 260 5.09 -2.80 16.51
N GLY A 261 5.15 -3.64 15.48
CA GLY A 261 3.99 -4.21 14.80
C GLY A 261 3.48 -5.48 15.48
N ILE A 262 2.99 -5.32 16.71
CA ILE A 262 2.55 -6.42 17.58
C ILE A 262 1.10 -6.85 17.32
N THR A 263 0.29 -6.01 16.65
CA THR A 263 -1.13 -6.30 16.44
C THR A 263 -1.35 -7.14 15.19
N ASN A 264 -2.42 -7.92 15.11
CA ASN A 264 -2.81 -8.60 13.87
C ASN A 264 -3.54 -7.65 12.88
N ILE A 265 -3.56 -6.34 13.17
CA ILE A 265 -4.28 -5.34 12.40
C ILE A 265 -3.26 -4.59 11.54
N HIS A 266 -3.16 -4.99 10.27
CA HIS A 266 -2.15 -4.43 9.36
C HIS A 266 -2.24 -2.91 9.22
N THR A 267 -3.44 -2.33 9.24
CA THR A 267 -3.67 -0.88 9.22
C THR A 267 -2.92 -0.16 10.35
N ILE A 268 -2.98 -0.68 11.58
CA ILE A 268 -2.31 -0.08 12.74
C ILE A 268 -0.79 -0.25 12.62
N ASN A 269 -0.34 -1.46 12.27
CA ASN A 269 1.09 -1.75 12.14
C ASN A 269 1.78 -0.90 11.05
N ILE A 270 1.14 -0.77 9.88
CA ILE A 270 1.62 0.10 8.80
C ILE A 270 1.58 1.55 9.25
N GLY A 271 0.47 2.00 9.84
CA GLY A 271 0.31 3.38 10.30
C GLY A 271 1.37 3.82 11.31
N ARG A 272 1.63 3.00 12.34
CA ARG A 272 2.70 3.24 13.31
C ARG A 272 4.06 3.33 12.65
N CYS A 273 4.37 2.41 11.74
CA CYS A 273 5.62 2.40 11.00
C CYS A 273 5.80 3.65 10.13
N VAL A 274 4.76 4.06 9.39
CA VAL A 274 4.80 5.28 8.58
C VAL A 274 5.01 6.50 9.46
N LYS A 275 4.23 6.65 10.54
CA LYS A 275 4.32 7.79 11.45
C LYS A 275 5.71 7.92 12.06
N TYR A 276 6.26 6.83 12.58
CA TYR A 276 7.61 6.79 13.14
C TYR A 276 8.69 7.11 12.10
N SER A 277 8.58 6.52 10.90
CA SER A 277 9.64 6.61 9.90
C SER A 277 9.66 7.93 9.14
N SER A 278 8.49 8.53 8.92
CA SER A 278 8.32 9.69 8.02
C SER A 278 7.94 10.99 8.71
N ASN A 279 7.61 10.96 10.00
CA ASN A 279 7.09 12.11 10.75
C ASN A 279 5.81 12.73 10.16
N LEU A 280 5.07 11.96 9.34
CA LEU A 280 3.76 12.40 8.86
C LEU A 280 2.75 12.40 10.02
N PRO A 281 1.87 13.42 10.12
CA PRO A 281 0.90 13.54 11.22
C PRO A 281 -0.20 12.47 11.18
N GLY A 282 -0.33 11.75 10.06
CA GLY A 282 -1.22 10.61 9.86
C GLY A 282 -1.74 10.55 8.43
N CYS A 283 -2.89 9.91 8.25
CA CYS A 283 -3.48 9.68 6.94
C CYS A 283 -3.91 10.98 6.26
N GLN A 284 -3.57 11.12 4.99
CA GLN A 284 -4.00 12.21 4.12
C GLN A 284 -5.18 11.73 3.27
N GLU A 285 -6.37 12.31 3.44
CA GLU A 285 -7.52 12.02 2.57
C GLU A 285 -7.49 12.86 1.29
N THR A 286 -6.79 14.00 1.35
CA THR A 286 -6.67 14.97 0.28
C THR A 286 -5.20 15.36 0.08
N PHE A 287 -4.70 15.40 -1.15
CA PHE A 287 -3.35 15.87 -1.47
C PHE A 287 -3.34 16.66 -2.78
N GLN A 288 -2.83 17.90 -2.78
CA GLN A 288 -2.81 18.75 -3.98
C GLN A 288 -4.19 18.90 -4.68
N PHE A 289 -5.27 19.09 -3.89
CA PHE A 289 -6.66 19.17 -4.37
C PHE A 289 -7.20 17.90 -5.03
N VAL A 290 -6.53 16.77 -4.77
CA VAL A 290 -6.98 15.45 -5.14
C VAL A 290 -7.50 14.74 -3.90
N ASP A 291 -8.73 14.23 -3.97
CA ASP A 291 -9.37 13.46 -2.91
C ASP A 291 -9.42 11.96 -3.28
N VAL A 292 -9.29 11.09 -2.28
CA VAL A 292 -9.44 9.62 -2.44
C VAL A 292 -10.91 9.21 -2.54
#